data_AF-A0A928IQM3-F1
#
_entry.id   AF-A0A928IQM3-F1
#
_cell.length_a   1.000
_cell.length_b   1.000
_cell.length_c   1.000
_cell.angle_alpha   90.00
_cell.angle_beta   90.00
_cell.angle_gamma   90.00
#
_symmetry.space_group_name_H-M   'P 1'
#
loop_
_entity.id
_entity.type
_entity.pdbx_description
1 polymer ?
#
loop_
_entity_poly.entity_id
_entity_poly.type
_entity_poly.pdbx_seq_one_letter_code
_entity_poly.pdbx_strand_id
1 'polypeptide(L)'
;MYNSIKSSEDIRYFLEKVNSLHDGYIIGVQYINNGISKIEHGHYFNPEQTKLVVRILVTSIWDAVVELEFEGLLEWQIKDNQWDMTDTAVMFDDQNWIIWSDDVYTNMEEVKKGSYAIAKSMRWRITE
;
A
#
# COMPACT_ATOMS: atom_id res chain seq x y z
N MET A 1 15.44 -2.67 -5.82
CA MET A 1 14.58 -3.35 -6.82
C MET A 1 13.21 -3.58 -6.20
N TYR A 2 12.12 -3.61 -6.96
CA TYR A 2 10.79 -3.88 -6.40
C TYR A 2 10.54 -5.40 -6.24
N ASN A 3 9.91 -5.77 -5.13
CA ASN A 3 9.39 -7.10 -4.84
C ASN A 3 7.86 -7.08 -4.98
N SER A 4 7.27 -8.04 -5.68
CA SER A 4 5.80 -8.10 -5.88
C SER A 4 5.14 -9.06 -4.88
N ILE A 5 3.96 -8.71 -4.38
CA ILE A 5 3.11 -9.58 -3.58
C ILE A 5 2.18 -10.37 -4.51
N LYS A 6 2.38 -11.69 -4.61
CA LYS A 6 1.58 -12.59 -5.47
C LYS A 6 1.04 -13.81 -4.72
N SER A 7 1.53 -14.05 -3.51
CA SER A 7 1.22 -15.22 -2.69
C SER A 7 1.38 -14.91 -1.22
N SER A 8 0.85 -15.78 -0.36
CA SER A 8 1.05 -15.71 1.10
C SER A 8 2.53 -15.77 1.50
N GLU A 9 3.37 -16.43 0.70
CA GLU A 9 4.81 -16.48 0.95
C GLU A 9 5.47 -15.10 0.72
N ASP A 10 5.02 -14.36 -0.30
CA ASP A 10 5.50 -13.00 -0.54
C ASP A 10 5.07 -12.03 0.57
N ILE A 11 3.87 -12.23 1.12
CA ILE A 11 3.37 -11.49 2.30
C ILE A 11 4.26 -11.76 3.50
N ARG A 12 4.52 -13.04 3.79
CA ARG A 12 5.39 -13.45 4.89
C ARG A 12 6.79 -12.84 4.74
N TYR A 13 7.37 -12.95 3.55
CA TYR A 13 8.67 -12.36 3.25
C TYR A 13 8.69 -10.83 3.39
N PHE A 14 7.63 -10.15 2.95
CA PHE A 14 7.46 -8.72 3.17
C PHE A 14 7.47 -8.38 4.66
N LEU A 15 6.56 -8.97 5.44
CA LEU A 15 6.42 -8.71 6.88
C LEU A 15 7.70 -9.03 7.66
N GLU A 16 8.40 -10.11 7.30
CA GLU A 16 9.72 -10.45 7.88
C GLU A 16 10.78 -9.38 7.60
N LYS A 17 10.79 -8.79 6.39
CA LYS A 17 11.78 -7.78 6.00
C LYS A 17 11.52 -6.41 6.58
N VAL A 18 10.25 -6.10 6.80
CA VAL A 18 9.83 -4.82 7.37
C VAL A 18 9.55 -4.92 8.86
N ASN A 19 9.90 -6.04 9.53
CA ASN A 19 9.55 -6.33 10.93
C ASN A 19 8.12 -5.90 11.27
N SER A 20 7.16 -6.28 10.42
CA SER A 20 5.75 -5.87 10.51
C SER A 20 5.47 -4.35 10.59
N LEU A 21 6.42 -3.51 10.14
CA LEU A 21 6.38 -2.05 10.21
C LEU A 21 5.98 -1.53 11.60
N HIS A 22 6.46 -2.17 12.67
CA HIS A 22 6.35 -1.60 14.02
C HIS A 22 7.24 -0.34 14.12
N ASP A 23 6.72 0.71 14.75
CA ASP A 23 7.37 2.03 14.91
C ASP A 23 7.67 2.73 13.57
N GLY A 24 6.71 2.60 12.64
CA GLY A 24 6.73 3.24 11.32
C GLY A 24 5.98 4.57 11.27
N TYR A 25 6.28 5.41 10.28
CA TYR A 25 5.58 6.66 10.03
C TYR A 25 5.31 6.83 8.55
N ILE A 26 4.07 7.09 8.16
CA ILE A 26 3.78 7.46 6.78
C ILE A 26 4.33 8.86 6.52
N ILE A 27 5.37 8.96 5.70
CA ILE A 27 6.05 10.21 5.35
C ILE A 27 5.64 10.76 3.98
N GLY A 28 4.88 10.00 3.20
CA GLY A 28 4.41 10.47 1.91
C GLY A 28 3.35 9.58 1.28
N VAL A 29 2.38 10.24 0.63
CA VAL A 29 1.33 9.60 -0.17
C VAL A 29 1.32 10.28 -1.53
N GLN A 30 1.40 9.51 -2.60
CA GLN A 30 1.40 10.04 -3.96
C GLN A 30 0.43 9.25 -4.84
N TYR A 31 -0.58 9.93 -5.37
CA TYR A 31 -1.48 9.38 -6.37
C TYR A 31 -1.02 9.79 -7.77
N ILE A 32 -0.68 8.81 -8.60
CA ILE A 32 -0.17 9.01 -9.96
C ILE A 32 -1.28 8.65 -10.95
N ASN A 33 -1.82 9.67 -11.62
CA ASN A 33 -2.88 9.49 -12.59
C ASN A 33 -2.33 9.38 -14.03
N ASN A 34 -1.75 8.22 -14.35
CA ASN A 34 -1.28 7.92 -15.71
C ASN A 34 -2.40 7.35 -16.61
N GLY A 35 -3.60 7.16 -16.07
CA GLY A 35 -4.74 6.57 -16.78
C GLY A 35 -5.51 7.54 -17.67
N ILE A 36 -5.20 8.83 -17.66
CA ILE A 36 -5.88 9.81 -18.52
C ILE A 36 -5.12 9.96 -19.83
N SER A 37 -5.79 9.66 -20.94
CA SER A 37 -5.27 9.89 -22.30
C SER A 37 -6.24 10.71 -23.14
N LYS A 38 -5.69 11.46 -24.09
CA LYS A 38 -6.48 12.27 -25.03
C LYS A 38 -7.02 11.41 -26.16
N ILE A 39 -8.31 11.54 -26.46
CA ILE A 39 -8.98 10.93 -27.62
C ILE A 39 -9.61 12.04 -28.48
N GLU A 40 -10.07 11.69 -29.69
CA GLU A 40 -10.54 12.65 -30.71
C GLU A 40 -11.58 13.67 -30.19
N HIS A 41 -12.49 13.23 -29.32
CA HIS A 41 -13.56 14.06 -28.76
C HIS A 41 -13.60 14.10 -27.23
N GLY A 42 -12.44 13.96 -26.57
CA GLY A 42 -12.38 14.09 -25.12
C GLY A 42 -11.18 13.42 -24.47
N HIS A 43 -11.42 12.85 -23.29
CA HIS A 43 -10.44 12.11 -22.53
C HIS A 43 -10.98 10.70 -22.25
N TYR A 44 -10.09 9.72 -22.35
CA TYR A 44 -10.34 8.37 -21.89
C TYR A 44 -9.66 8.19 -20.53
N PHE A 45 -10.33 7.49 -19.61
CA PHE A 45 -9.78 7.16 -18.30
C PHE A 45 -9.65 5.66 -18.15
N ASN A 46 -8.41 5.19 -17.91
CA ASN A 46 -8.09 3.83 -17.55
C ASN A 46 -7.70 3.75 -16.06
N PRO A 47 -8.59 3.28 -15.17
CA PRO A 47 -8.27 3.15 -13.75
C PRO A 47 -7.15 2.13 -13.47
N GLU A 48 -6.90 1.17 -14.37
CA GLU A 48 -5.83 0.18 -14.18
C GLU A 48 -4.42 0.78 -14.32
N GLN A 49 -4.32 1.95 -14.94
CA GLN A 49 -3.06 2.67 -15.13
C GLN A 49 -2.80 3.71 -14.04
N THR A 50 -3.70 3.86 -13.06
CA THR A 50 -3.47 4.71 -11.91
C THR A 50 -2.70 3.96 -10.83
N LYS A 51 -1.93 4.71 -10.05
CA LYS A 51 -1.10 4.14 -8.99
C LYS A 51 -1.20 4.94 -7.71
N LEU A 52 -1.11 4.26 -6.58
CA LEU A 52 -0.91 4.86 -5.28
C LEU A 52 0.45 4.43 -4.77
N VAL A 53 1.28 5.39 -4.39
CA VAL A 53 2.57 5.14 -3.73
C VAL A 53 2.48 5.66 -2.30
N VAL A 54 2.74 4.78 -1.34
CA VAL A 54 2.84 5.11 0.10
C VAL A 54 4.29 4.94 0.53
N ARG A 55 4.85 5.94 1.20
CA ARG A 55 6.21 5.94 1.72
C ARG A 55 6.17 5.93 3.23
N ILE A 56 6.83 4.95 3.83
CA ILE A 56 6.81 4.70 5.27
C ILE A 56 8.24 4.74 5.78
N LEU A 57 8.55 5.66 6.69
CA LEU A 57 9.81 5.66 7.43
C LEU A 57 9.73 4.61 8.54
N VAL A 58 10.69 3.72 8.62
CA VAL A 58 10.75 2.67 9.64
C VAL A 58 12.00 2.87 10.47
N THR A 59 11.81 3.32 11.71
CA THR A 59 12.91 3.69 12.60
C THR A 59 13.55 2.46 13.27
N SER A 60 12.78 1.38 13.43
CA SER A 60 13.22 0.13 14.07
C SER A 60 14.25 -0.68 13.26
N ILE A 61 14.41 -0.40 11.96
CA ILE A 61 15.22 -1.21 11.02
C ILE A 61 16.42 -0.43 10.45
N TRP A 62 16.76 0.72 11.04
CA TRP A 62 17.74 1.73 10.56
C TRP A 62 17.11 2.76 9.63
N ASP A 63 16.38 3.74 10.17
CA ASP A 63 15.84 4.93 9.46
C ASP A 63 15.59 4.71 7.96
N ALA A 64 14.89 3.62 7.64
CA ALA A 64 14.77 3.11 6.28
C ALA A 64 13.41 3.52 5.72
N VAL A 65 13.36 3.86 4.43
CA VAL A 65 12.09 4.17 3.79
C VAL A 65 11.60 2.93 3.05
N VAL A 66 10.42 2.45 3.44
CA VAL A 66 9.68 1.42 2.71
C VAL A 66 8.70 2.12 1.77
N GLU A 67 8.85 1.86 0.47
CA GLU A 67 7.89 2.33 -0.53
C GLU A 67 6.96 1.17 -0.92
N LEU A 68 5.66 1.40 -0.79
CA LEU A 68 4.59 0.52 -1.24
C LEU A 68 3.95 1.13 -2.49
N GLU A 69 3.85 0.38 -3.57
CA GLU A 69 3.17 0.79 -4.80
C GLU A 69 2.00 -0.15 -5.08
N PHE A 70 0.83 0.44 -5.25
CA PHE A 70 -0.43 -0.23 -5.53
C PHE A 70 -0.93 0.15 -6.94
N GLU A 71 -1.38 -0.83 -7.72
CA GLU A 71 -2.02 -0.62 -9.03
C GLU A 71 -3.38 -1.32 -9.09
N GLY A 72 -4.26 -0.81 -9.96
CA GLY A 72 -5.64 -1.26 -10.04
C GLY A 72 -6.34 -1.06 -8.69
N LEU A 73 -6.42 0.18 -8.23
CA LEU A 73 -7.00 0.54 -6.94
C LEU A 73 -8.53 0.39 -6.96
N LEU A 74 -9.07 -0.27 -5.94
CA LEU A 74 -10.51 -0.32 -5.68
C LEU A 74 -10.92 0.80 -4.72
N GLU A 75 -10.21 0.90 -3.61
CA GLU A 75 -10.49 1.83 -2.52
C GLU A 75 -9.19 2.11 -1.75
N TRP A 76 -9.00 3.34 -1.26
CA TRP A 76 -7.90 3.66 -0.36
C TRP A 76 -8.26 4.85 0.53
N GLN A 77 -7.66 4.89 1.72
CA GLN A 77 -7.72 6.01 2.65
C GLN A 77 -6.40 6.03 3.41
N ILE A 78 -5.67 7.15 3.39
CA ILE A 78 -4.52 7.32 4.26
C ILE A 78 -4.83 8.43 5.26
N LYS A 79 -4.78 8.13 6.55
CA LYS A 79 -5.04 9.11 7.60
C LYS A 79 -3.78 9.94 7.85
N ASP A 80 -3.92 11.26 7.80
CA ASP A 80 -2.82 12.23 7.96
C ASP A 80 -2.44 12.46 9.42
N ASN A 81 -2.29 11.37 10.18
CA ASN A 81 -2.27 11.49 11.63
C ASN A 81 -0.87 11.68 12.20
N GLN A 82 0.21 11.53 11.42
CA GLN A 82 1.59 11.44 11.95
C GLN A 82 1.73 10.41 13.09
N TRP A 83 0.78 9.48 13.19
CA TRP A 83 0.76 8.47 14.25
C TRP A 83 1.74 7.37 13.90
N ASP A 84 2.38 6.87 14.94
CA ASP A 84 3.16 5.65 14.90
C ASP A 84 2.28 4.54 14.31
N MET A 85 2.74 3.94 13.22
CA MET A 85 2.25 2.66 12.78
C MET A 85 2.72 1.63 13.80
N THR A 86 1.79 1.13 14.60
CA THR A 86 2.08 0.10 15.59
C THR A 86 2.16 -1.26 14.97
N ASP A 87 1.53 -1.47 13.80
CA ASP A 87 1.46 -2.76 13.12
C ASP A 87 1.26 -2.56 11.60
N THR A 88 1.42 -3.64 10.83
CA THR A 88 0.95 -3.68 9.44
C THR A 88 0.38 -5.04 9.12
N ALA A 89 -0.70 -5.04 8.34
CA ALA A 89 -1.34 -6.25 7.87
C ALA A 89 -1.49 -6.21 6.35
N VAL A 90 -1.20 -7.35 5.72
CA VAL A 90 -1.46 -7.59 4.30
C VAL A 90 -2.14 -8.94 4.14
N MET A 91 -3.23 -8.99 3.38
CA MET A 91 -3.92 -10.24 3.03
C MET A 91 -4.54 -10.18 1.64
N PHE A 92 -4.97 -11.35 1.16
CA PHE A 92 -5.86 -11.46 0.01
C PHE A 92 -7.31 -11.65 0.48
N ASP A 93 -8.26 -10.98 -0.15
CA ASP A 93 -9.68 -11.28 0.01
C ASP A 93 -10.14 -12.46 -0.87
N ASP A 94 -11.41 -12.83 -0.76
CA ASP A 94 -12.02 -13.93 -1.54
C ASP A 94 -11.98 -13.72 -3.06
N GLN A 95 -11.75 -12.48 -3.53
CA GLN A 95 -11.65 -12.10 -4.93
C GLN A 95 -10.19 -11.85 -5.38
N ASN A 96 -9.21 -12.21 -4.55
CA ASN A 96 -7.78 -11.97 -4.74
C ASN A 96 -7.39 -10.49 -4.86
N TRP A 97 -8.14 -9.58 -4.22
CA TRP A 97 -7.65 -8.24 -3.96
C TRP A 97 -6.69 -8.25 -2.79
N ILE A 98 -5.63 -7.46 -2.91
CA ILE A 98 -4.70 -7.22 -1.81
C ILE A 98 -5.29 -6.13 -0.95
N ILE A 99 -5.39 -6.40 0.34
CA ILE A 99 -5.77 -5.43 1.38
C ILE A 99 -4.53 -5.18 2.22
N TRP A 100 -4.04 -3.94 2.21
CA TRP A 100 -3.00 -3.45 3.13
C TRP A 100 -3.63 -2.52 4.16
N SER A 101 -3.18 -2.61 5.42
CA SER A 101 -3.55 -1.74 6.53
C SER A 101 -2.34 -1.39 7.40
N ASP A 102 -2.39 -0.22 8.03
CA ASP A 102 -1.43 0.27 9.03
C ASP A 102 -1.70 -0.22 10.46
N ASP A 103 -2.51 -1.28 10.61
CA ASP A 103 -2.86 -1.91 11.88
C ASP A 103 -3.34 -3.35 11.62
N VAL A 104 -3.38 -4.18 12.66
CA VAL A 104 -4.03 -5.50 12.63
C VAL A 104 -5.54 -5.33 12.74
N TYR A 105 -6.29 -6.09 11.95
CA TYR A 105 -7.75 -6.02 11.93
C TYR A 105 -8.38 -7.40 11.87
N THR A 106 -9.63 -7.49 12.33
CA THR A 106 -10.43 -8.72 12.28
C THR A 106 -11.50 -8.68 11.19
N ASN A 107 -11.83 -7.49 10.67
CA ASN A 107 -12.85 -7.29 9.66
C ASN A 107 -12.67 -5.96 8.90
N MET A 108 -13.39 -5.80 7.79
CA MET A 108 -13.29 -4.60 6.94
C MET A 108 -13.78 -3.29 7.60
N GLU A 109 -14.70 -3.35 8.57
CA GLU A 109 -15.10 -2.13 9.29
C GLU A 109 -13.97 -1.59 10.16
N GLU A 110 -13.15 -2.47 10.72
CA GLU A 110 -11.92 -2.09 11.45
C GLU A 110 -10.86 -1.52 10.50
N VAL A 111 -10.64 -2.16 9.34
CA VAL A 111 -9.73 -1.62 8.30
C VAL A 111 -10.06 -0.17 7.98
N LYS A 112 -11.35 0.14 7.77
CA LYS A 112 -11.80 1.49 7.40
C LYS A 112 -11.60 2.54 8.50
N LYS A 113 -11.31 2.13 9.75
CA LYS A 113 -10.93 3.04 10.83
C LYS A 113 -9.46 3.47 10.75
N GLY A 114 -8.60 2.78 10.01
CA GLY A 114 -7.17 3.09 9.87
C GLY A 114 -6.80 3.71 8.52
N SER A 115 -5.51 3.62 8.19
CA SER A 115 -5.01 3.83 6.83
C SER A 115 -4.96 2.49 6.10
N TYR A 116 -5.49 2.45 4.89
CA TYR A 116 -5.57 1.22 4.10
C TYR A 116 -5.56 1.47 2.59
N ALA A 117 -5.25 0.42 1.86
CA ALA A 117 -5.38 0.37 0.41
C ALA A 117 -5.87 -1.02 -0.02
N ILE A 118 -6.84 -1.04 -0.94
CA ILE A 118 -7.37 -2.25 -1.58
C ILE A 118 -7.04 -2.15 -3.07
N ALA A 119 -6.25 -3.10 -3.58
CA ALA A 119 -5.71 -3.04 -4.93
C ALA A 119 -5.54 -4.42 -5.57
N LYS A 120 -5.48 -4.46 -6.91
CA LYS A 120 -5.20 -5.69 -7.66
C LYS A 120 -3.74 -6.14 -7.51
N SER A 121 -2.82 -5.20 -7.33
CA SER A 121 -1.41 -5.52 -7.16
C SER A 121 -0.78 -4.61 -6.10
N MET A 122 0.24 -5.16 -5.45
CA MET A 122 1.10 -4.46 -4.52
C MET A 122 2.54 -4.90 -4.79
N ARG A 123 3.44 -3.92 -4.84
CA ARG A 123 4.88 -4.16 -4.84
C ARG A 123 5.56 -3.23 -3.85
N TRP A 124 6.71 -3.65 -3.34
CA TRP A 124 7.42 -2.91 -2.31
C TRP A 124 8.92 -2.90 -2.53
N ARG A 125 9.60 -1.90 -1.97
CA ARG A 125 11.07 -1.86 -1.89
C ARG A 125 11.50 -1.08 -0.65
N ILE A 126 12.71 -1.36 -0.17
CA ILE A 126 13.41 -0.52 0.79
C ILE A 126 14.29 0.44 -0.03
N THR A 127 14.24 1.73 0.31
CA THR A 127 15.09 2.79 -0.22
C THR A 127 15.96 3.36 0.89
N GLU A 128 17.24 3.58 0.57
CA GLU A 128 18.21 4.30 1.41
C GLU A 128 17.97 5.82 1.38
#